data_AF-A0A1E7IWU0-F1
#
_entry.id   AF-A0A1E7IWU0-F1
#
_cell.length_a   1.000
_cell.length_b   1.000
_cell.length_c   1.000
_cell.angle_alpha   90.00
_cell.angle_beta   90.00
_cell.angle_gamma   90.00
#
_symmetry.space_group_name_H-M   'P 1'
#
loop_
_entity.id
_entity.type
_entity.pdbx_description
1 polymer ?
#
loop_
_entity_poly.entity_id
_entity_poly.type
_entity_poly.pdbx_seq_one_letter_code
_entity_poly.pdbx_strand_id
1 'polypeptide(L)'
;MLEKKFSHFRREVEKHIRHLRKKKIEESEFDEFVENILSNNTLDVSGKGYCRDGFAFVNEIDHSAFQVACFQINSFGAGVFGDSIVKLCTPILVTIKVHGTHRYLNHSLKNTCISIDNVYIGKSYSGSKGALCDRDNFNSYAKILFLSEPNSYSFKHQIVYQLINANYLCHHIAEVMGYAFGALDVYWTHQKNLLCLSAGCWLNQRKDKLHIDIIEDFSSEKMRGHFEVPHYAKLIEDIERFKEEYDILLWEVTYRNEIETFHLPGGYQKVQKKRFNKNVNVITSQHIIEHVLTAYYKRKNAFVVASTFQTLEYLSRAFIAKTEGRDEEFSNFLENASSCMGYYPERNFKEFCEKTGSKYPAFESEYSHTMFFRPPVLL
;
A
#
# COMPACT_ATOMS: atom_id res chain seq x y z
N MET A 1 17.50 7.70 -11.70
CA MET A 1 17.93 7.14 -10.39
C MET A 1 16.97 6.06 -9.89
N LEU A 2 15.67 6.35 -9.67
CA LEU A 2 14.71 5.32 -9.23
C LEU A 2 14.61 4.15 -10.24
N GLU A 3 14.69 4.43 -11.54
CA GLU A 3 14.76 3.41 -12.60
C GLU A 3 15.87 2.37 -12.37
N LYS A 4 17.05 2.82 -11.94
CA LYS A 4 18.17 1.94 -11.59
C LYS A 4 17.87 1.14 -10.32
N LYS A 5 17.28 1.79 -9.30
CA LYS A 5 16.85 1.13 -8.06
C LYS A 5 15.84 0.03 -8.34
N PHE A 6 14.77 0.33 -9.09
CA PHE A 6 13.74 -0.65 -9.47
C PHE A 6 14.35 -1.86 -10.19
N SER A 7 15.20 -1.61 -11.20
CA SER A 7 15.85 -2.68 -11.95
C SER A 7 16.78 -3.53 -11.06
N HIS A 8 17.49 -2.89 -10.13
CA HIS A 8 18.36 -3.59 -9.20
C HIS A 8 17.57 -4.40 -8.16
N PHE A 9 16.56 -3.79 -7.53
CA PHE A 9 15.66 -4.42 -6.56
C PHE A 9 14.99 -5.65 -7.16
N ARG A 10 14.39 -5.51 -8.34
CA ARG A 10 13.79 -6.63 -9.08
C ARG A 10 14.79 -7.75 -9.29
N ARG A 11 16.02 -7.45 -9.73
CA ARG A 11 17.05 -8.45 -9.96
C ARG A 11 17.45 -9.21 -8.69
N GLU A 12 17.60 -8.50 -7.58
CA GLU A 12 17.92 -9.15 -6.29
C GLU A 12 16.76 -10.04 -5.82
N VAL A 13 15.53 -9.53 -5.90
CA VAL A 13 14.31 -10.29 -5.60
C VAL A 13 14.22 -11.55 -6.47
N GLU A 14 14.42 -11.43 -7.79
CA GLU A 14 14.41 -12.57 -8.73
C GLU A 14 15.49 -13.61 -8.42
N LYS A 15 16.68 -13.17 -7.99
CA LYS A 15 17.78 -14.06 -7.60
C LYS A 15 17.39 -14.93 -6.41
N HIS A 16 16.80 -14.34 -5.37
CA HIS A 16 16.46 -15.08 -4.15
C HIS A 16 15.17 -15.91 -4.28
N ILE A 17 14.18 -15.48 -5.07
CA ILE A 17 12.92 -16.22 -5.28
C ILE A 17 13.10 -17.56 -5.96
N ARG A 18 14.15 -17.74 -6.76
CA ARG A 18 14.42 -19.05 -7.39
C ARG A 18 14.45 -20.18 -6.36
N HIS A 19 14.88 -19.89 -5.13
CA HIS A 19 14.92 -20.85 -4.02
C HIS A 19 13.54 -21.10 -3.38
N LEU A 20 12.58 -20.18 -3.56
CA LEU A 20 11.20 -20.27 -3.07
C LEU A 20 10.24 -21.01 -4.03
N ARG A 21 10.70 -21.42 -5.23
CA ARG A 21 9.89 -22.17 -6.22
C ARG A 21 9.70 -23.65 -5.84
N LYS A 22 9.36 -23.93 -4.58
CA LYS A 22 9.01 -25.26 -4.07
C LYS A 22 7.49 -25.42 -4.04
N LYS A 23 6.98 -26.65 -3.89
CA LYS A 23 5.53 -26.93 -3.81
C LYS A 23 4.83 -26.12 -2.71
N LYS A 24 5.54 -25.80 -1.62
CA LYS A 24 5.09 -24.91 -0.54
C LYS A 24 6.32 -24.18 0.01
N ILE A 25 6.20 -22.88 0.22
CA ILE A 25 7.21 -22.03 0.84
C ILE A 25 7.06 -22.17 2.35
N GLU A 26 8.14 -22.55 3.04
CA GLU A 26 8.16 -22.61 4.49
C GLU A 26 8.42 -21.22 5.09
N GLU A 27 7.90 -20.99 6.31
CA GLU A 27 8.04 -19.70 7.01
C GLU A 27 9.50 -19.29 7.20
N SER A 28 10.39 -20.26 7.50
CA SER A 28 11.82 -20.01 7.64
C SER A 28 12.50 -19.60 6.34
N GLU A 29 12.07 -20.16 5.20
CA GLU A 29 12.59 -19.78 3.88
C GLU A 29 12.16 -18.37 3.51
N PHE A 30 10.92 -18.01 3.85
CA PHE A 30 10.40 -16.66 3.67
C PHE A 30 11.12 -15.64 4.56
N ASP A 31 11.36 -15.96 5.83
CA ASP A 31 12.13 -15.10 6.73
C ASP A 31 13.56 -14.88 6.21
N GLU A 32 14.27 -15.94 5.83
CA GLU A 32 15.64 -15.86 5.28
C GLU A 32 15.68 -15.00 4.02
N PHE A 33 14.68 -15.15 3.14
CA PHE A 33 14.55 -14.31 1.95
C PHE A 33 14.39 -12.82 2.31
N VAL A 34 13.49 -12.49 3.24
CA VAL A 34 13.23 -11.10 3.66
C VAL A 34 14.48 -10.49 4.32
N GLU A 35 15.18 -11.24 5.18
CA GLU A 35 16.42 -10.81 5.82
C GLU A 35 17.54 -10.53 4.81
N ASN A 36 17.67 -11.37 3.78
CA ASN A 36 18.63 -11.15 2.68
C ASN A 36 18.33 -9.86 1.89
N ILE A 37 17.06 -9.55 1.65
CA ILE A 37 16.69 -8.30 0.98
C ILE A 37 16.95 -7.08 1.88
N LEU A 38 16.58 -7.14 3.16
CA LEU A 38 16.73 -6.02 4.09
C LEU A 38 18.20 -5.67 4.37
N SER A 39 19.06 -6.67 4.50
CA SER A 39 20.49 -6.51 4.74
C SER A 39 21.27 -6.01 3.51
N ASN A 40 20.64 -6.03 2.32
CA ASN A 40 21.30 -5.57 1.12
C ASN A 40 21.29 -4.03 0.99
N ASN A 41 22.39 -3.41 1.41
CA ASN A 41 22.57 -1.96 1.35
C ASN A 41 22.77 -1.41 -0.06
N THR A 42 23.03 -2.25 -1.08
CA THR A 42 23.13 -1.77 -2.47
C THR A 42 21.77 -1.38 -3.06
N LEU A 43 20.68 -1.77 -2.39
CA LEU A 43 19.32 -1.37 -2.73
C LEU A 43 18.97 0.04 -2.23
N ASP A 44 19.81 0.62 -1.38
CA ASP A 44 19.58 1.94 -0.82
C ASP A 44 19.92 3.06 -1.81
N VAL A 45 19.19 4.17 -1.71
CA VAL A 45 19.38 5.33 -2.58
C VAL A 45 19.71 6.55 -1.74
N SER A 46 20.99 6.96 -1.78
CA SER A 46 21.49 8.17 -1.13
C SER A 46 20.81 9.42 -1.69
N GLY A 47 20.41 10.35 -0.82
CA GLY A 47 19.81 11.63 -1.21
C GLY A 47 18.29 11.63 -1.39
N LYS A 48 17.61 10.51 -1.14
CA LYS A 48 16.14 10.46 -1.02
C LYS A 48 15.73 10.53 0.45
N GLY A 49 14.66 11.27 0.72
CA GLY A 49 14.15 11.39 2.07
C GLY A 49 13.37 10.18 2.54
N TYR A 50 12.58 9.59 1.64
CA TYR A 50 11.77 8.42 1.92
C TYR A 50 11.57 7.58 0.64
N CYS A 51 11.69 6.26 0.76
CA CYS A 51 11.46 5.30 -0.31
C CYS A 51 10.51 4.19 0.15
N ARG A 52 9.75 3.64 -0.79
CA ARG A 52 8.92 2.45 -0.58
C ARG A 52 9.25 1.43 -1.64
N ASP A 53 9.61 0.22 -1.23
CA ASP A 53 9.75 -0.93 -2.11
C ASP A 53 8.67 -1.95 -1.79
N GLY A 54 8.09 -2.52 -2.83
CA GLY A 54 6.96 -3.44 -2.75
C GLY A 54 7.25 -4.71 -3.54
N PHE A 55 6.79 -5.83 -3.01
CA PHE A 55 7.06 -7.14 -3.57
C PHE A 55 5.84 -8.06 -3.41
N ALA A 56 5.52 -8.82 -4.47
CA ALA A 56 4.60 -9.95 -4.38
C ALA A 56 5.02 -11.07 -5.34
N PHE A 57 5.06 -12.29 -4.82
CA PHE A 57 5.33 -13.52 -5.56
C PHE A 57 4.23 -14.55 -5.31
N VAL A 58 3.58 -14.99 -6.38
CA VAL A 58 2.52 -16.00 -6.37
C VAL A 58 3.14 -17.36 -6.69
N ASN A 59 2.95 -18.31 -5.78
CA ASN A 59 3.35 -19.70 -5.92
C ASN A 59 2.10 -20.58 -5.96
N GLU A 60 1.88 -21.29 -7.06
CA GLU A 60 0.77 -22.25 -7.17
C GLU A 60 1.17 -23.55 -6.46
N ILE A 61 0.52 -23.86 -5.34
CA ILE A 61 0.73 -25.11 -4.58
C ILE A 61 0.03 -26.26 -5.31
N ASP A 62 -1.22 -26.01 -5.72
CA ASP A 62 -2.03 -26.88 -6.56
C ASP A 62 -3.07 -26.05 -7.35
N HIS A 63 -3.97 -26.72 -8.08
CA HIS A 63 -4.93 -26.07 -8.97
C HIS A 63 -5.94 -25.12 -8.28
N SER A 64 -6.13 -25.24 -6.97
CA SER A 64 -7.04 -24.41 -6.18
C SER A 64 -6.37 -23.74 -4.98
N ALA A 65 -5.09 -23.99 -4.71
CA ALA A 65 -4.35 -23.39 -3.60
C ALA A 65 -3.12 -22.60 -4.08
N PHE A 66 -3.05 -21.34 -3.67
CA PHE A 66 -1.97 -20.42 -4.00
C PHE A 66 -1.33 -19.91 -2.72
N GLN A 67 -0.01 -19.86 -2.69
CA GLN A 67 0.73 -19.15 -1.67
C GLN A 67 1.23 -17.84 -2.25
N VAL A 68 1.08 -16.74 -1.52
CA VAL A 68 1.59 -15.44 -1.93
C VAL A 68 2.57 -14.95 -0.88
N ALA A 69 3.84 -14.84 -1.28
CA ALA A 69 4.89 -14.22 -0.49
C ALA A 69 4.95 -12.74 -0.87
N CYS A 70 4.81 -11.84 0.08
CA CYS A 70 4.75 -10.41 -0.20
C CYS A 70 5.38 -9.60 0.92
N PHE A 71 5.96 -8.46 0.57
CA PHE A 71 6.41 -7.52 1.58
C PHE A 71 6.34 -6.09 1.08
N GLN A 72 6.35 -5.17 2.03
CA GLN A 72 6.61 -3.76 1.81
C GLN A 72 7.79 -3.34 2.69
N ILE A 73 8.71 -2.56 2.13
CA ILE A 73 9.84 -1.96 2.84
C ILE A 73 9.73 -0.44 2.72
N ASN A 74 9.59 0.22 3.86
CA ASN A 74 9.64 1.67 3.99
C ASN A 74 11.06 2.06 4.42
N SER A 75 11.81 2.77 3.58
CA SER A 75 13.19 3.19 3.87
C SER A 75 13.24 4.70 4.09
N PHE A 76 13.71 5.12 5.25
CA PHE A 76 13.91 6.51 5.62
C PHE A 76 15.37 6.89 5.42
N GLY A 77 15.62 8.02 4.75
CA GLY A 77 16.96 8.51 4.49
C GLY A 77 17.77 8.73 5.77
N ALA A 78 19.10 8.76 5.64
CA ALA A 78 19.97 9.22 6.72
C ALA A 78 19.61 10.68 7.11
N GLY A 79 19.69 10.98 8.41
CA GLY A 79 19.32 12.26 9.02
C GLY A 79 17.89 12.35 9.54
N VAL A 80 17.00 11.42 9.20
CA VAL A 80 15.58 11.45 9.65
C VAL A 80 15.44 10.95 11.08
N PHE A 81 15.93 9.74 11.30
CA PHE A 81 15.85 9.03 12.57
C PHE A 81 17.25 8.69 13.13
N GLY A 82 18.32 9.16 12.48
CA GLY A 82 19.71 8.91 12.84
C GLY A 82 20.64 9.00 11.63
N ASP A 83 21.91 8.69 11.82
CA ASP A 83 22.95 8.84 10.78
C ASP A 83 22.89 7.77 9.67
N SER A 84 22.11 6.71 9.88
CA SER A 84 21.93 5.61 8.94
C SER A 84 20.51 5.57 8.37
N ILE A 85 20.36 4.93 7.20
CA ILE A 85 19.05 4.62 6.63
C ILE A 85 18.32 3.65 7.57
N VAL A 86 17.07 3.96 7.89
CA VAL A 86 16.18 3.10 8.68
C VAL A 86 15.20 2.40 7.76
N LYS A 87 15.13 1.07 7.81
CA LYS A 87 14.20 0.25 7.03
C LYS A 87 13.15 -0.34 7.94
N LEU A 88 11.88 -0.14 7.60
CA LEU A 88 10.76 -0.81 8.25
C LEU A 88 10.10 -1.77 7.27
N CYS A 89 9.94 -3.04 7.67
CA CYS A 89 9.40 -4.09 6.81
C CYS A 89 8.05 -4.59 7.31
N THR A 90 7.15 -4.90 6.38
CA THR A 90 5.94 -5.68 6.64
C THR A 90 5.93 -6.91 5.72
N PRO A 91 6.49 -8.05 6.17
CA PRO A 91 6.52 -9.29 5.40
C PRO A 91 5.32 -10.19 5.73
N ILE A 92 4.58 -10.62 4.71
CA ILE A 92 3.44 -11.54 4.83
C ILE A 92 3.57 -12.71 3.86
N LEU A 93 3.36 -13.90 4.39
CA LEU A 93 3.15 -15.12 3.62
C LEU A 93 1.72 -15.59 3.84
N VAL A 94 0.91 -15.62 2.77
CA VAL A 94 -0.51 -15.99 2.84
C VAL A 94 -0.81 -17.18 1.94
N THR A 95 -1.67 -18.09 2.40
CA THR A 95 -2.22 -19.18 1.58
C THR A 95 -3.68 -18.87 1.27
N ILE A 96 -4.01 -18.79 -0.01
CA ILE A 96 -5.34 -18.49 -0.54
C ILE A 96 -5.83 -19.72 -1.29
N LYS A 97 -6.97 -20.27 -0.85
CA LYS A 97 -7.70 -21.31 -1.57
C LYS A 97 -8.81 -20.73 -2.41
N VAL A 98 -9.15 -21.43 -3.47
CA VAL A 98 -10.02 -20.96 -4.54
C VAL A 98 -11.11 -22.00 -4.76
N HIS A 99 -12.35 -21.56 -4.72
CA HIS A 99 -13.53 -22.41 -4.72
C HIS A 99 -14.40 -22.15 -5.94
N GLY A 100 -14.94 -23.21 -6.54
CA GLY A 100 -16.01 -23.15 -7.55
C GLY A 100 -15.60 -22.71 -8.96
N THR A 101 -14.78 -21.66 -9.11
CA THR A 101 -14.37 -21.15 -10.44
C THR A 101 -12.88 -21.31 -10.67
N HIS A 102 -12.53 -21.94 -11.80
CA HIS A 102 -11.15 -22.24 -12.16
C HIS A 102 -10.60 -21.15 -13.10
N ARG A 103 -9.30 -20.84 -13.00
CA ARG A 103 -8.58 -19.90 -13.90
C ARG A 103 -8.85 -20.08 -15.39
N TYR A 104 -9.13 -21.32 -15.81
CA TYR A 104 -9.36 -21.69 -17.20
C TYR A 104 -10.67 -21.15 -17.77
N LEU A 105 -11.53 -20.57 -16.94
CA LEU A 105 -12.80 -19.94 -17.34
C LEU A 105 -12.67 -18.42 -17.59
N ASN A 106 -11.46 -17.87 -17.60
CA ASN A 106 -11.20 -16.42 -17.78
C ASN A 106 -11.93 -15.51 -16.77
N HIS A 107 -12.23 -16.04 -15.59
CA HIS A 107 -12.79 -15.24 -14.49
C HIS A 107 -11.66 -14.50 -13.75
N SER A 108 -11.89 -13.22 -13.42
CA SER A 108 -11.01 -12.50 -12.48
C SER A 108 -11.20 -13.00 -11.05
N LEU A 109 -10.25 -12.70 -10.17
CA LEU A 109 -10.36 -12.99 -8.73
C LEU A 109 -11.67 -12.45 -8.12
N LYS A 110 -12.16 -11.29 -8.62
CA LYS A 110 -13.41 -10.65 -8.16
C LYS A 110 -14.68 -11.50 -8.34
N ASN A 111 -14.63 -12.42 -9.30
CA ASN A 111 -15.76 -13.28 -9.66
C ASN A 111 -15.57 -14.69 -9.08
N THR A 112 -14.53 -14.87 -8.27
CA THR A 112 -14.07 -16.15 -7.77
C THR A 112 -14.19 -16.19 -6.26
N CYS A 113 -14.71 -17.31 -5.76
CA CYS A 113 -14.81 -17.56 -4.34
C CYS A 113 -13.43 -17.96 -3.80
N ILE A 114 -12.91 -17.31 -2.75
CA ILE A 114 -11.57 -17.58 -2.22
C ILE A 114 -11.50 -17.56 -0.69
N SER A 115 -10.94 -18.57 -0.03
CA SER A 115 -10.68 -18.55 1.42
C SER A 115 -9.22 -18.25 1.73
N ILE A 116 -8.97 -17.65 2.89
CA ILE A 116 -7.61 -17.55 3.44
C ILE A 116 -7.41 -18.71 4.42
N ASP A 117 -6.47 -19.58 4.09
CA ASP A 117 -6.21 -20.81 4.83
C ASP A 117 -5.10 -20.68 5.86
N ASN A 118 -4.12 -19.81 5.57
CA ASN A 118 -3.04 -19.50 6.49
C ASN A 118 -2.52 -18.09 6.24
N VAL A 119 -2.10 -17.39 7.30
CA VAL A 119 -1.42 -16.09 7.25
C VAL A 119 -0.26 -16.15 8.23
N TYR A 120 0.93 -15.82 7.75
CA TYR A 120 2.14 -15.70 8.55
C TYR A 120 2.75 -14.31 8.37
N ILE A 121 3.05 -13.65 9.48
CA ILE A 121 3.85 -12.42 9.51
C ILE A 121 5.30 -12.78 9.82
N GLY A 122 6.19 -12.42 8.89
CA GLY A 122 7.62 -12.70 9.00
C GLY A 122 8.29 -12.02 10.19
N LYS A 123 9.42 -12.57 10.64
CA LYS A 123 10.15 -12.12 11.84
C LYS A 123 10.66 -10.69 11.75
N SER A 124 11.00 -10.25 10.54
CA SER A 124 11.49 -8.89 10.27
C SER A 124 10.38 -7.83 10.29
N TYR A 125 9.17 -8.17 10.71
CA TYR A 125 8.09 -7.21 10.88
C TYR A 125 8.46 -6.14 11.91
N SER A 126 8.33 -4.88 11.50
CA SER A 126 8.70 -3.73 12.32
C SER A 126 7.67 -2.61 12.20
N GLY A 127 6.37 -2.95 12.21
CA GLY A 127 5.26 -2.02 12.00
C GLY A 127 5.19 -0.84 12.99
N SER A 128 4.18 0.02 12.84
CA SER A 128 3.94 1.19 13.71
C SER A 128 3.66 0.75 15.16
N LYS A 129 4.04 1.53 16.19
CA LYS A 129 3.99 1.10 17.61
C LYS A 129 2.57 0.97 18.20
N GLY A 130 1.82 -0.07 17.83
CA GLY A 130 0.51 -0.43 18.41
C GLY A 130 0.44 -1.87 18.93
N ALA A 131 -0.55 -2.20 19.77
CA ALA A 131 -0.68 -3.55 20.37
C ALA A 131 -0.87 -4.69 19.35
N LEU A 132 -1.41 -4.38 18.16
CA LEU A 132 -1.55 -5.30 17.01
C LEU A 132 -0.39 -5.19 16.02
N CYS A 133 0.62 -4.40 16.36
CA CYS A 133 1.91 -4.38 15.70
C CYS A 133 2.97 -5.09 16.55
N ASP A 134 2.56 -5.74 17.64
CA ASP A 134 3.26 -6.91 18.12
C ASP A 134 2.96 -8.06 17.16
N ARG A 135 4.00 -8.54 16.49
CA ARG A 135 3.93 -9.62 15.50
C ARG A 135 3.23 -10.86 16.05
N ASP A 136 3.53 -11.26 17.27
CA ASP A 136 3.06 -12.53 17.84
C ASP A 136 1.60 -12.41 18.28
N ASN A 137 1.23 -11.24 18.81
CA ASN A 137 -0.18 -10.92 19.04
C ASN A 137 -0.94 -10.89 17.72
N PHE A 138 -0.43 -10.21 16.68
CA PHE A 138 -1.11 -10.18 15.39
C PHE A 138 -1.26 -11.57 14.79
N ASN A 139 -0.22 -12.42 14.77
CA ASN A 139 -0.35 -13.79 14.27
C ASN A 139 -1.46 -14.56 14.98
N SER A 140 -1.69 -14.30 16.27
CA SER A 140 -2.83 -14.84 17.02
C SER A 140 -4.17 -14.25 16.55
N TYR A 141 -4.24 -12.94 16.33
CA TYR A 141 -5.44 -12.27 15.80
C TYR A 141 -5.71 -12.54 14.31
N ALA A 142 -4.70 -12.80 13.48
CA ALA A 142 -4.83 -13.12 12.06
C ALA A 142 -5.69 -14.37 11.86
N LYS A 143 -5.59 -15.32 12.79
CA LYS A 143 -6.45 -16.50 12.84
C LYS A 143 -7.94 -16.15 13.03
N ILE A 144 -8.22 -15.05 13.70
CA ILE A 144 -9.58 -14.54 13.98
C ILE A 144 -10.04 -13.61 12.85
N LEU A 145 -9.12 -12.78 12.34
CA LEU A 145 -9.40 -11.71 11.39
C LEU A 145 -9.47 -12.19 9.95
N PHE A 146 -8.65 -13.15 9.55
CA PHE A 146 -8.50 -13.53 8.15
C PHE A 146 -8.91 -14.95 7.84
N LEU A 147 -8.70 -15.91 8.75
CA LEU A 147 -9.08 -17.29 8.45
C LEU A 147 -10.60 -17.40 8.32
N SER A 148 -11.04 -17.95 7.19
CA SER A 148 -12.47 -18.16 6.93
C SER A 148 -12.98 -19.35 7.75
N GLU A 149 -14.19 -19.26 8.30
CA GLU A 149 -14.85 -20.44 8.83
C GLU A 149 -15.08 -21.45 7.69
N PRO A 150 -14.95 -22.77 7.91
CA PRO A 150 -15.02 -23.78 6.85
C PRO A 150 -16.32 -23.82 6.04
N ASN A 151 -17.37 -23.13 6.47
CA ASN A 151 -18.74 -23.22 5.94
C ASN A 151 -19.36 -21.87 5.52
N SER A 152 -18.60 -20.77 5.47
CA SER A 152 -19.17 -19.48 5.01
C SER A 152 -19.13 -19.40 3.48
N TYR A 153 -20.30 -19.39 2.83
CA TYR A 153 -20.43 -19.40 1.36
C TYR A 153 -20.70 -18.01 0.74
N SER A 154 -20.57 -16.91 1.52
CA SER A 154 -20.84 -15.53 1.06
C SER A 154 -19.55 -14.68 1.08
N PHE A 155 -18.89 -14.57 -0.08
CA PHE A 155 -17.45 -14.26 -0.13
C PHE A 155 -17.03 -12.83 -0.50
N LYS A 156 -17.82 -12.07 -1.26
CA LYS A 156 -17.44 -10.68 -1.59
C LYS A 156 -17.36 -9.80 -0.34
N HIS A 157 -18.28 -10.02 0.59
CA HIS A 157 -18.38 -9.20 1.80
C HIS A 157 -17.34 -9.63 2.83
N GLN A 158 -17.08 -10.92 3.00
CA GLN A 158 -16.21 -11.40 4.06
C GLN A 158 -14.76 -10.93 3.88
N ILE A 159 -14.14 -11.07 2.71
CA ILE A 159 -12.75 -10.57 2.51
C ILE A 159 -12.69 -9.05 2.63
N VAL A 160 -13.70 -8.35 2.15
CA VAL A 160 -13.80 -6.89 2.31
C VAL A 160 -13.92 -6.52 3.79
N TYR A 161 -14.77 -7.18 4.55
CA TYR A 161 -14.88 -7.00 6.00
C TYR A 161 -13.56 -7.34 6.72
N GLN A 162 -12.89 -8.42 6.34
CA GLN A 162 -11.63 -8.86 6.95
C GLN A 162 -10.49 -7.86 6.67
N LEU A 163 -10.39 -7.36 5.44
CA LEU A 163 -9.42 -6.32 5.08
C LEU A 163 -9.76 -4.95 5.68
N ILE A 164 -11.03 -4.58 5.80
CA ILE A 164 -11.47 -3.38 6.54
C ILE A 164 -11.10 -3.50 8.02
N ASN A 165 -11.37 -4.66 8.63
CA ASN A 165 -11.00 -4.93 10.02
C ASN A 165 -9.48 -4.94 10.19
N ALA A 166 -8.74 -5.52 9.27
CA ALA A 166 -7.28 -5.49 9.31
C ALA A 166 -6.73 -4.07 9.12
N ASN A 167 -7.32 -3.26 8.24
CA ASN A 167 -6.92 -1.86 8.08
C ASN A 167 -7.17 -1.07 9.37
N TYR A 168 -8.33 -1.28 9.98
CA TYR A 168 -8.71 -0.69 11.25
C TYR A 168 -7.72 -0.99 12.39
N LEU A 169 -7.02 -2.12 12.30
CA LEU A 169 -6.12 -2.62 13.33
C LEU A 169 -4.62 -2.39 13.01
N CYS A 170 -4.24 -2.54 11.74
CA CYS A 170 -2.88 -2.32 11.23
C CYS A 170 -2.88 -2.12 9.69
N HIS A 171 -2.80 -0.87 9.22
CA HIS A 171 -2.89 -0.59 7.78
C HIS A 171 -1.77 -1.22 6.95
N HIS A 172 -0.54 -1.33 7.47
CA HIS A 172 0.59 -1.91 6.70
C HIS A 172 0.31 -3.37 6.32
N ILE A 173 -0.39 -4.09 7.21
CA ILE A 173 -0.78 -5.49 6.94
C ILE A 173 -1.88 -5.53 5.90
N ALA A 174 -2.88 -4.65 6.00
CA ALA A 174 -3.93 -4.54 4.99
C ALA A 174 -3.38 -4.14 3.61
N GLU A 175 -2.41 -3.23 3.55
CA GLU A 175 -1.74 -2.82 2.32
C GLU A 175 -1.00 -4.01 1.68
N VAL A 176 -0.17 -4.71 2.45
CA VAL A 176 0.60 -5.88 1.94
C VAL A 176 -0.33 -7.03 1.54
N MET A 177 -1.45 -7.25 2.25
CA MET A 177 -2.49 -8.17 1.80
C MET A 177 -3.14 -7.73 0.48
N GLY A 178 -3.30 -6.42 0.26
CA GLY A 178 -3.69 -5.87 -1.03
C GLY A 178 -2.71 -6.23 -2.15
N TYR A 179 -1.40 -6.24 -1.86
CA TYR A 179 -0.37 -6.66 -2.83
C TYR A 179 -0.57 -8.14 -3.19
N ALA A 180 -0.90 -8.98 -2.20
CA ALA A 180 -1.13 -10.40 -2.42
C ALA A 180 -2.35 -10.66 -3.33
N PHE A 181 -3.49 -10.03 -3.06
CA PHE A 181 -4.70 -10.18 -3.87
C PHE A 181 -4.52 -9.62 -5.29
N GLY A 182 -3.91 -8.44 -5.41
CA GLY A 182 -3.59 -7.86 -6.71
C GLY A 182 -2.67 -8.75 -7.53
N ALA A 183 -1.65 -9.34 -6.90
CA ALA A 183 -0.72 -10.24 -7.57
C ALA A 183 -1.39 -11.53 -8.04
N LEU A 184 -2.30 -12.09 -7.25
CA LEU A 184 -3.06 -13.28 -7.63
C LEU A 184 -3.97 -13.02 -8.84
N ASP A 185 -4.66 -11.87 -8.90
CA ASP A 185 -5.50 -11.49 -10.05
C ASP A 185 -4.66 -11.29 -11.34
N VAL A 186 -3.48 -10.68 -11.21
CA VAL A 186 -2.52 -10.53 -12.33
C VAL A 186 -1.97 -11.89 -12.77
N TYR A 187 -1.62 -12.77 -11.83
CA TYR A 187 -1.17 -14.12 -12.13
C TYR A 187 -2.23 -14.89 -12.92
N TRP A 188 -3.51 -14.81 -12.54
CA TRP A 188 -4.55 -15.50 -13.28
C TRP A 188 -4.73 -15.01 -14.71
N THR A 189 -4.74 -13.70 -14.88
CA THR A 189 -5.06 -13.07 -16.15
C THR A 189 -3.87 -13.03 -17.12
N HIS A 190 -2.65 -12.92 -16.60
CA HIS A 190 -1.44 -12.72 -17.40
C HIS A 190 -0.33 -13.74 -17.15
N GLN A 191 -0.53 -14.72 -16.25
CA GLN A 191 0.46 -15.73 -15.85
C GLN A 191 1.78 -15.13 -15.34
N LYS A 192 1.75 -13.89 -14.84
CA LYS A 192 2.89 -13.23 -14.18
C LYS A 192 2.83 -13.47 -12.69
N ASN A 193 3.80 -14.18 -12.17
CA ASN A 193 3.84 -14.59 -10.77
C ASN A 193 4.73 -13.73 -9.89
N LEU A 194 5.44 -12.74 -10.46
CA LEU A 194 6.32 -11.85 -9.74
C LEU A 194 5.99 -10.41 -10.11
N LEU A 195 5.73 -9.60 -9.10
CA LEU A 195 5.46 -8.17 -9.21
C LEU A 195 6.32 -7.39 -8.21
N CYS A 196 6.78 -6.23 -8.63
CA CYS A 196 7.65 -5.34 -7.90
C CYS A 196 7.16 -3.90 -8.03
N LEU A 197 7.42 -3.11 -6.99
CA LEU A 197 7.26 -1.66 -6.99
C LEU A 197 8.48 -1.06 -6.30
N SER A 198 8.98 0.04 -6.84
CA SER A 198 9.91 0.93 -6.15
C SER A 198 9.40 2.34 -6.31
N ALA A 199 9.39 3.08 -5.22
CA ALA A 199 8.96 4.46 -5.18
C ALA A 199 9.85 5.27 -4.26
N GLY A 200 9.85 6.59 -4.45
CA GLY A 200 10.48 7.48 -3.49
C GLY A 200 10.32 8.94 -3.84
N CYS A 201 10.52 9.77 -2.84
CA CYS A 201 10.36 11.21 -2.94
C CYS A 201 11.68 11.94 -2.69
N TRP A 202 11.84 13.10 -3.31
CA TRP A 202 12.94 14.02 -3.05
C TRP A 202 12.53 15.45 -3.33
N LEU A 203 13.17 16.39 -2.62
CA LEU A 203 12.97 17.81 -2.84
C LEU A 203 13.83 18.29 -4.00
N ASN A 204 13.23 18.98 -4.97
CA ASN A 204 13.96 19.75 -5.97
C ASN A 204 14.03 21.20 -5.53
N GLN A 205 15.16 21.56 -4.91
CA GLN A 205 15.42 22.90 -4.39
C GLN A 205 15.39 23.99 -5.47
N ARG A 206 15.64 23.66 -6.75
CA ARG A 206 15.61 24.66 -7.83
C ARG A 206 14.19 25.03 -8.25
N LYS A 207 13.28 24.06 -8.20
CA LYS A 207 11.87 24.25 -8.58
C LYS A 207 10.97 24.53 -7.38
N ASP A 208 11.47 24.42 -6.15
CA ASP A 208 10.68 24.43 -4.93
C ASP A 208 9.50 23.44 -4.98
N LYS A 209 9.75 22.24 -5.53
CA LYS A 209 8.75 21.17 -5.64
C LYS A 209 9.27 19.86 -5.05
N LEU A 210 8.38 19.15 -4.38
CA LEU A 210 8.57 17.75 -4.04
C LEU A 210 8.28 16.90 -5.28
N HIS A 211 9.25 16.08 -5.66
CA HIS A 211 9.05 15.07 -6.69
C HIS A 211 8.77 13.72 -6.05
N ILE A 212 7.77 13.02 -6.56
CA ILE A 212 7.45 11.64 -6.20
C ILE A 212 7.55 10.80 -7.48
N ASP A 213 8.45 9.82 -7.50
CA ASP A 213 8.49 8.82 -8.56
C ASP A 213 7.96 7.49 -8.01
N ILE A 214 7.17 6.78 -8.81
CA ILE A 214 6.73 5.41 -8.58
C ILE A 214 7.02 4.62 -9.86
N ILE A 215 7.71 3.49 -9.76
CA ILE A 215 7.91 2.53 -10.85
C ILE A 215 7.43 1.18 -10.37
N GLU A 216 6.59 0.53 -11.16
CA GLU A 216 5.95 -0.71 -10.77
C GLU A 216 5.61 -1.57 -11.99
N ASP A 217 5.30 -2.83 -11.77
CA ASP A 217 4.77 -3.73 -12.80
C ASP A 217 3.53 -4.52 -12.37
N PHE A 218 2.82 -4.06 -11.33
CA PHE A 218 1.56 -4.64 -10.86
C PHE A 218 0.40 -4.49 -11.88
N SER A 219 0.60 -3.83 -13.00
CA SER A 219 -0.30 -3.89 -14.16
C SER A 219 0.04 -5.02 -15.15
N SER A 220 0.87 -5.98 -14.75
CA SER A 220 1.56 -6.94 -15.64
C SER A 220 2.56 -6.31 -16.59
N GLU A 221 2.72 -5.00 -16.59
CA GLU A 221 3.60 -4.26 -17.48
C GLU A 221 4.22 -3.13 -16.71
N LYS A 222 5.43 -2.73 -17.10
CA LYS A 222 6.14 -1.67 -16.40
C LYS A 222 5.44 -0.32 -16.62
N MET A 223 5.11 0.37 -15.54
CA MET A 223 4.70 1.77 -15.54
C MET A 223 5.65 2.60 -14.72
N ARG A 224 5.74 3.89 -15.08
CA ARG A 224 6.30 4.92 -14.23
C ARG A 224 5.29 6.02 -14.03
N GLY A 225 5.06 6.43 -12.79
CA GLY A 225 4.40 7.69 -12.45
C GLY A 225 5.43 8.68 -11.89
N HIS A 226 5.37 9.92 -12.36
CA HIS A 226 6.13 11.04 -11.84
C HIS A 226 5.16 12.14 -11.43
N PHE A 227 5.25 12.59 -10.19
CA PHE A 227 4.40 13.64 -9.65
C PHE A 227 5.25 14.82 -9.21
N GLU A 228 4.81 16.03 -9.55
CA GLU A 228 5.32 17.28 -9.00
C GLU A 228 4.29 17.86 -8.02
N VAL A 229 4.67 17.97 -6.75
CA VAL A 229 3.83 18.50 -5.66
C VAL A 229 4.48 19.77 -5.09
N PRO A 230 3.71 20.83 -4.77
CA PRO A 230 4.26 22.05 -4.16
C PRO A 230 5.00 21.79 -2.83
N HIS A 231 6.05 22.57 -2.56
CA HIS A 231 6.84 22.47 -1.32
C HIS A 231 6.25 23.29 -0.16
N TYR A 232 6.07 22.67 1.02
CA TYR A 232 5.26 23.27 2.09
C TYR A 232 5.93 24.37 2.93
N ALA A 233 7.26 24.37 3.05
CA ALA A 233 7.95 25.22 4.03
C ALA A 233 7.94 26.72 3.69
N LYS A 234 7.80 27.09 2.41
CA LYS A 234 7.73 28.50 1.97
C LYS A 234 6.29 29.06 1.92
N LEU A 235 5.28 28.22 2.14
CA LEU A 235 3.88 28.57 1.86
C LEU A 235 3.20 29.43 2.93
N ILE A 236 3.87 29.66 4.06
CA ILE A 236 3.37 30.57 5.09
C ILE A 236 3.47 32.03 4.60
N GLU A 237 4.27 32.29 3.55
CA GLU A 237 4.53 33.64 3.02
C GLU A 237 3.55 34.06 1.89
N ASP A 238 2.90 33.12 1.18
CA ASP A 238 1.93 33.41 0.10
C ASP A 238 0.86 32.28 -0.06
N ILE A 239 -0.23 32.41 0.68
CA ILE A 239 -1.29 31.40 0.82
C ILE A 239 -2.14 31.26 -0.47
N GLU A 240 -2.32 32.33 -1.25
CA GLU A 240 -3.19 32.32 -2.43
C GLU A 240 -2.54 31.61 -3.60
N ARG A 241 -1.28 31.96 -3.91
CA ARG A 241 -0.52 31.27 -4.95
C ARG A 241 -0.32 29.79 -4.63
N PHE A 242 -0.09 29.46 -3.37
CA PHE A 242 -0.02 28.07 -2.92
C PHE A 242 -1.29 27.31 -3.25
N LYS A 243 -2.45 27.88 -2.92
CA LYS A 243 -3.74 27.24 -3.14
C LYS A 243 -3.93 26.91 -4.62
N GLU A 244 -3.57 27.83 -5.52
CA GLU A 244 -3.66 27.61 -6.97
C GLU A 244 -2.72 26.50 -7.46
N GLU A 245 -1.44 26.52 -7.05
CA GLU A 245 -0.46 25.49 -7.43
C GLU A 245 -0.77 24.11 -6.80
N TYR A 246 -1.43 24.09 -5.64
CA TYR A 246 -1.83 22.85 -4.97
C TYR A 246 -3.15 22.30 -5.51
N ASP A 247 -4.08 23.18 -5.89
CA ASP A 247 -5.34 22.79 -6.51
C ASP A 247 -5.11 22.06 -7.84
N ILE A 248 -3.89 22.09 -8.41
CA ILE A 248 -3.50 21.37 -9.63
C ILE A 248 -2.13 20.71 -9.47
N LEU A 249 -2.12 19.38 -9.34
CA LEU A 249 -0.93 18.55 -9.38
C LEU A 249 -0.63 18.07 -10.80
N LEU A 250 0.65 18.01 -11.15
CA LEU A 250 1.09 17.42 -12.42
C LEU A 250 1.45 15.96 -12.20
N TRP A 251 0.82 15.07 -12.97
CA TRP A 251 1.16 13.65 -13.03
C TRP A 251 1.59 13.25 -14.44
N GLU A 252 2.85 12.90 -14.61
CA GLU A 252 3.38 12.30 -15.83
C GLU A 252 3.42 10.78 -15.67
N VAL A 253 2.91 10.07 -16.67
CA VAL A 253 2.85 8.62 -16.73
C VAL A 253 3.64 8.15 -17.93
N THR A 254 4.57 7.22 -17.70
CA THR A 254 5.16 6.42 -18.77
C THR A 254 4.58 5.02 -18.77
N TYR A 255 3.99 4.60 -19.87
CA TYR A 255 3.45 3.24 -20.08
C TYR A 255 3.69 2.80 -21.51
N ARG A 256 4.20 1.58 -21.73
CA ARG A 256 4.54 1.06 -23.08
C ARG A 256 5.42 2.00 -23.93
N ASN A 257 6.33 2.72 -23.28
CA ASN A 257 7.20 3.76 -23.86
C ASN A 257 6.47 5.02 -24.36
N GLU A 258 5.19 5.17 -24.07
CA GLU A 258 4.43 6.40 -24.29
C GLU A 258 4.42 7.22 -23.01
N ILE A 259 4.51 8.54 -23.14
CA ILE A 259 4.45 9.49 -22.03
C ILE A 259 3.15 10.29 -22.15
N GLU A 260 2.37 10.30 -21.08
CA GLU A 260 1.12 11.04 -20.97
C GLU A 260 1.13 11.90 -19.71
N THR A 261 0.46 13.05 -19.78
CA THR A 261 0.46 14.02 -18.69
C THR A 261 -0.96 14.37 -18.29
N PHE A 262 -1.23 14.31 -16.99
CA PHE A 262 -2.52 14.61 -16.37
C PHE A 262 -2.37 15.79 -15.41
N HIS A 263 -3.30 16.72 -15.48
CA HIS A 263 -3.50 17.74 -14.45
C HIS A 263 -4.56 17.22 -13.49
N LEU A 264 -4.12 16.82 -12.30
CA LEU A 264 -4.99 16.25 -11.27
C LEU A 264 -5.36 17.35 -10.27
N PRO A 265 -6.62 17.48 -9.86
CA PRO A 265 -6.93 18.40 -8.79
C PRO A 265 -6.30 17.90 -7.47
N GLY A 266 -5.71 18.81 -6.70
CA GLY A 266 -5.24 18.53 -5.36
C GLY A 266 -6.42 18.23 -4.44
N GLY A 267 -6.44 17.04 -3.82
CA GLY A 267 -7.50 16.68 -2.88
C GLY A 267 -7.39 17.50 -1.59
N TYR A 268 -8.31 18.44 -1.36
CA TYR A 268 -8.33 19.23 -0.13
C TYR A 268 -9.32 18.66 0.91
N GLN A 269 -8.80 18.23 2.07
CA GLN A 269 -9.62 18.00 3.27
C GLN A 269 -9.26 19.04 4.34
N LYS A 270 -10.00 20.15 4.41
CA LYS A 270 -10.02 21.02 5.61
C LYS A 270 -10.91 20.34 6.66
N VAL A 271 -10.35 19.44 7.47
CA VAL A 271 -11.04 18.95 8.67
C VAL A 271 -10.72 19.87 9.83
N GLN A 272 -11.34 21.05 9.88
CA GLN A 272 -11.55 21.72 11.15
C GLN A 272 -12.93 22.40 11.18
N LYS A 273 -13.73 21.92 12.15
CA LYS A 273 -15.06 22.39 12.62
C LYS A 273 -16.29 21.87 11.86
N LYS A 274 -16.57 20.58 12.08
CA LYS A 274 -17.87 19.86 12.03
C LYS A 274 -19.07 20.61 11.43
N ARG A 275 -19.55 20.15 10.27
CA ARG A 275 -20.83 19.41 10.13
C ARG A 275 -20.94 18.77 8.74
N PHE A 276 -20.78 17.45 8.72
CA PHE A 276 -21.28 16.60 7.65
C PHE A 276 -22.79 16.79 7.51
N ASN A 277 -23.25 17.12 6.30
CA ASN A 277 -24.66 17.02 5.93
C ASN A 277 -24.81 16.27 4.60
N LYS A 278 -25.36 15.07 4.73
CA LYS A 278 -26.02 14.11 3.82
C LYS A 278 -25.61 13.85 2.35
N ASN A 279 -24.81 14.65 1.63
CA ASN A 279 -24.52 14.37 0.20
C ASN A 279 -23.06 14.64 -0.24
N VAL A 280 -22.05 14.39 0.60
CA VAL A 280 -20.66 14.75 0.26
C VAL A 280 -19.86 13.56 -0.27
N ASN A 281 -19.72 13.47 -1.59
CA ASN A 281 -18.69 12.66 -2.25
C ASN A 281 -17.35 13.45 -2.25
N VAL A 282 -16.51 13.24 -1.24
CA VAL A 282 -15.13 13.82 -1.20
C VAL A 282 -14.20 12.98 -2.07
N ILE A 283 -13.81 13.50 -3.24
CA ILE A 283 -12.82 12.90 -4.14
C ILE A 283 -11.42 13.41 -3.76
N THR A 284 -10.49 12.51 -3.42
CA THR A 284 -9.07 12.86 -3.16
C THR A 284 -8.21 12.53 -4.39
N SER A 285 -6.99 13.10 -4.49
CA SER A 285 -6.07 12.80 -5.60
C SER A 285 -5.79 11.30 -5.73
N GLN A 286 -5.74 10.56 -4.61
CA GLN A 286 -5.70 9.09 -4.59
C GLN A 286 -6.86 8.45 -5.38
N HIS A 287 -8.11 8.88 -5.17
CA HIS A 287 -9.27 8.32 -5.89
C HIS A 287 -9.21 8.62 -7.38
N ILE A 288 -8.69 9.80 -7.77
CA ILE A 288 -8.55 10.19 -9.17
C ILE A 288 -7.46 9.36 -9.84
N ILE A 289 -6.29 9.24 -9.20
CA ILE A 289 -5.21 8.37 -9.67
C ILE A 289 -5.73 6.94 -9.83
N GLU A 290 -6.39 6.42 -8.81
CA GLU A 290 -6.95 5.06 -8.86
C GLU A 290 -7.97 4.90 -9.99
N HIS A 291 -8.86 5.87 -10.18
CA HIS A 291 -9.82 5.87 -11.27
C HIS A 291 -9.12 5.89 -12.64
N VAL A 292 -8.14 6.76 -12.86
CA VAL A 292 -7.39 6.81 -14.13
C VAL A 292 -6.67 5.49 -14.37
N LEU A 293 -5.97 4.96 -13.36
CA LEU A 293 -5.30 3.66 -13.45
C LEU A 293 -6.29 2.54 -13.79
N THR A 294 -7.48 2.55 -13.20
CA THR A 294 -8.49 1.50 -13.40
C THR A 294 -9.26 1.64 -14.72
N ALA A 295 -9.71 2.84 -15.06
CA ALA A 295 -10.58 3.09 -16.21
C ALA A 295 -9.79 3.26 -17.50
N TYR A 296 -8.71 4.06 -17.45
CA TYR A 296 -7.91 4.40 -18.61
C TYR A 296 -6.88 3.30 -18.90
N TYR A 297 -6.08 2.94 -17.89
CA TYR A 297 -5.05 1.91 -18.02
C TYR A 297 -5.54 0.48 -17.71
N LYS A 298 -6.82 0.29 -17.37
CA LYS A 298 -7.44 -1.03 -17.09
C LYS A 298 -6.72 -1.85 -16.00
N ARG A 299 -6.11 -1.17 -15.03
CA ARG A 299 -5.23 -1.79 -14.03
C ARG A 299 -6.03 -2.46 -12.91
N LYS A 300 -5.60 -3.67 -12.54
CA LYS A 300 -6.21 -4.45 -11.45
C LYS A 300 -5.70 -4.06 -10.06
N ASN A 301 -4.51 -3.48 -9.95
CA ASN A 301 -3.90 -3.11 -8.66
C ASN A 301 -3.70 -1.60 -8.49
N ALA A 302 -4.61 -0.80 -9.04
CA ALA A 302 -4.54 0.67 -9.04
C ALA A 302 -4.42 1.27 -7.62
N PHE A 303 -5.09 0.64 -6.66
CA PHE A 303 -5.10 0.97 -5.25
C PHE A 303 -3.72 1.05 -4.59
N VAL A 304 -2.85 0.05 -4.84
CA VAL A 304 -1.49 -0.01 -4.27
C VAL A 304 -0.68 1.20 -4.69
N VAL A 305 -0.78 1.59 -5.96
CA VAL A 305 -0.07 2.73 -6.53
C VAL A 305 -0.61 4.04 -5.97
N ALA A 306 -1.94 4.20 -5.96
CA ALA A 306 -2.58 5.41 -5.46
C ALA A 306 -2.27 5.67 -3.97
N SER A 307 -2.17 4.62 -3.17
CA SER A 307 -1.87 4.74 -1.73
C SER A 307 -0.40 4.85 -1.42
N THR A 308 0.44 4.25 -2.26
CA THR A 308 1.86 4.55 -2.25
C THR A 308 2.10 6.03 -2.52
N PHE A 309 1.42 6.62 -3.52
CA PHE A 309 1.49 8.06 -3.78
C PHE A 309 1.07 8.87 -2.54
N GLN A 310 -0.12 8.61 -2.00
CA GLN A 310 -0.63 9.33 -0.83
C GLN A 310 0.33 9.23 0.35
N THR A 311 0.87 8.04 0.63
CA THR A 311 1.78 7.85 1.75
C THR A 311 3.11 8.57 1.53
N LEU A 312 3.67 8.51 0.33
CA LEU A 312 4.88 9.24 -0.03
C LEU A 312 4.68 10.75 0.12
N GLU A 313 3.52 11.25 -0.33
CA GLU A 313 3.15 12.66 -0.26
C GLU A 313 3.01 13.17 1.19
N TYR A 314 2.43 12.37 2.09
CA TYR A 314 2.31 12.77 3.50
C TYR A 314 3.64 12.62 4.24
N LEU A 315 4.34 11.48 4.12
CA LEU A 315 5.59 11.23 4.85
C LEU A 315 6.75 12.09 4.36
N SER A 316 6.77 12.50 3.09
CA SER A 316 7.74 13.47 2.61
C SER A 316 7.66 14.81 3.33
N ARG A 317 6.47 15.20 3.82
CA ARG A 317 6.27 16.46 4.55
C ARG A 317 6.93 16.40 5.93
N ALA A 318 6.73 15.29 6.64
CA ALA A 318 7.45 15.02 7.88
C ALA A 318 8.97 15.07 7.65
N PHE A 319 9.45 14.37 6.62
CA PHE A 319 10.87 14.35 6.28
C PHE A 319 11.45 15.76 6.06
N ILE A 320 10.79 16.56 5.21
CA ILE A 320 11.23 17.92 4.91
C ILE A 320 11.29 18.77 6.18
N ALA A 321 10.21 18.73 6.98
CA ALA A 321 10.15 19.46 8.25
C ALA A 321 11.32 19.09 9.17
N LYS A 322 11.67 17.80 9.25
CA LYS A 322 12.82 17.34 10.03
C LYS A 322 14.14 17.88 9.50
N THR A 323 14.37 17.80 8.18
CA THR A 323 15.62 18.29 7.57
C THR A 323 15.82 19.80 7.71
N GLU A 324 14.74 20.56 7.86
CA GLU A 324 14.76 22.01 8.05
C GLU A 324 14.78 22.42 9.54
N GLY A 325 14.89 21.46 10.46
CA GLY A 325 14.89 21.73 11.91
C GLY A 325 13.53 22.13 12.49
N ARG A 326 12.43 21.91 11.75
CA ARG A 326 11.06 22.18 12.18
C ARG A 326 10.49 20.97 12.95
N ASP A 327 11.07 20.69 14.11
CA ASP A 327 10.81 19.47 14.88
C ASP A 327 9.35 19.29 15.36
N GLU A 328 8.66 20.39 15.68
CA GLU A 328 7.24 20.36 16.07
C GLU A 328 6.35 19.92 14.88
N GLU A 329 6.60 20.48 13.70
CA GLU A 329 5.88 20.14 12.48
C GLU A 329 6.19 18.73 12.01
N PHE A 330 7.43 18.28 12.14
CA PHE A 330 7.81 16.89 11.94
C PHE A 330 7.01 15.95 12.84
N SER A 331 6.94 16.25 14.14
CA SER A 331 6.21 15.44 15.12
C SER A 331 4.71 15.39 14.80
N ASN A 332 4.11 16.54 14.49
CA ASN A 332 2.71 16.65 14.09
C ASN A 332 2.42 15.89 12.78
N PHE A 333 3.32 15.92 11.80
CA PHE A 333 3.14 15.15 10.57
C PHE A 333 3.33 13.66 10.79
N LEU A 334 4.25 13.23 11.65
CA LEU A 334 4.39 11.80 11.97
C LEU A 334 3.18 11.27 12.74
N GLU A 335 2.63 12.06 13.67
CA GLU A 335 1.40 11.71 14.38
C GLU A 335 0.22 11.62 13.40
N ASN A 336 0.05 12.60 12.52
CA ASN A 336 -1.00 12.58 11.50
C ASN A 336 -0.78 11.50 10.44
N ALA A 337 0.46 11.24 10.04
CA ALA A 337 0.76 10.14 9.15
C ALA A 337 0.41 8.82 9.84
N SER A 338 0.71 8.66 11.13
CA SER A 338 0.32 7.46 11.90
C SER A 338 -1.19 7.27 12.04
N SER A 339 -1.97 8.36 12.07
CA SER A 339 -3.44 8.32 12.10
C SER A 339 -4.07 8.11 10.71
N CYS A 340 -3.49 8.71 9.65
CA CYS A 340 -3.81 8.39 8.24
C CYS A 340 -3.41 6.95 7.87
N MET A 341 -2.41 6.41 8.58
CA MET A 341 -1.94 5.03 8.56
C MET A 341 -2.67 4.14 9.60
N GLY A 342 -3.81 4.60 10.13
CA GLY A 342 -4.85 3.75 10.73
C GLY A 342 -4.61 3.25 12.15
N TYR A 343 -3.66 3.78 12.94
CA TYR A 343 -3.62 3.41 14.36
C TYR A 343 -4.63 4.23 15.18
N TYR A 344 -5.72 3.60 15.62
CA TYR A 344 -6.65 4.15 16.62
C TYR A 344 -6.51 3.36 17.94
N PRO A 345 -5.82 3.90 18.97
CA PRO A 345 -5.50 3.17 20.20
C PRO A 345 -6.70 2.76 21.09
N GLU A 346 -7.91 3.27 20.85
CA GLU A 346 -8.98 3.28 21.86
C GLU A 346 -10.29 2.53 21.54
N ARG A 347 -10.37 1.57 20.61
CA ARG A 347 -11.65 0.87 20.37
C ARG A 347 -11.61 -0.64 20.58
N ASN A 348 -12.53 -1.10 21.43
CA ASN A 348 -12.92 -2.49 21.63
C ASN A 348 -13.37 -3.12 20.29
N PHE A 349 -12.52 -3.97 19.73
CA PHE A 349 -12.73 -4.65 18.44
C PHE A 349 -14.09 -5.37 18.34
N LYS A 350 -14.53 -5.98 19.44
CA LYS A 350 -15.80 -6.74 19.50
C LYS A 350 -17.02 -5.83 19.27
N GLU A 351 -17.02 -4.66 19.90
CA GLU A 351 -18.11 -3.69 19.79
C GLU A 351 -18.15 -3.03 18.40
N PHE A 352 -17.01 -2.86 17.74
CA PHE A 352 -16.93 -2.35 16.37
C PHE A 352 -17.52 -3.33 15.34
N CYS A 353 -17.18 -4.62 15.44
CA CYS A 353 -17.74 -5.65 14.57
C CYS A 353 -19.27 -5.74 14.71
N GLU A 354 -19.78 -5.71 15.94
CA GLU A 354 -21.23 -5.75 16.24
C GLU A 354 -21.98 -4.52 15.70
N LYS A 355 -21.37 -3.33 15.74
CA LYS A 355 -21.97 -2.07 15.25
C LYS A 355 -21.88 -1.86 13.74
N THR A 356 -20.87 -2.40 13.07
CA THR A 356 -20.61 -2.12 11.66
C THR A 356 -21.31 -3.11 10.74
N GLY A 357 -21.38 -4.39 11.12
CA GLY A 357 -22.13 -5.42 10.37
C GLY A 357 -23.63 -5.12 10.26
N SER A 358 -24.20 -4.33 11.16
CA SER A 358 -25.61 -3.93 11.17
C SER A 358 -25.93 -2.66 10.38
N LYS A 359 -24.93 -1.85 9.98
CA LYS A 359 -25.14 -0.51 9.41
C LYS A 359 -24.96 -0.37 7.89
N TYR A 360 -24.30 -1.32 7.21
CA TYR A 360 -23.89 -1.13 5.82
C TYR A 360 -24.26 -2.29 4.87
N PRO A 361 -25.56 -2.56 4.64
CA PRO A 361 -26.01 -3.54 3.65
C PRO A 361 -25.75 -3.11 2.18
N ALA A 362 -25.41 -1.84 1.93
CA ALA A 362 -25.13 -1.31 0.58
C ALA A 362 -23.66 -1.49 0.15
N PHE A 363 -22.77 -1.94 1.04
CA PHE A 363 -21.40 -2.34 0.67
C PHE A 363 -21.40 -3.61 -0.20
N GLU A 364 -22.58 -4.18 -0.46
CA GLU A 364 -22.72 -5.47 -1.09
C GLU A 364 -22.53 -5.50 -2.61
N SER A 365 -22.65 -4.36 -3.30
CA SER A 365 -22.67 -4.30 -4.76
C SER A 365 -21.39 -3.80 -5.43
N GLU A 366 -20.48 -3.13 -4.71
CA GLU A 366 -19.34 -2.47 -5.33
C GLU A 366 -18.02 -2.87 -4.69
N TYR A 367 -17.38 -3.89 -5.29
CA TYR A 367 -15.94 -4.02 -5.24
C TYR A 367 -15.33 -2.94 -6.15
N SER A 368 -15.29 -1.71 -5.66
CA SER A 368 -14.30 -0.75 -6.11
C SER A 368 -13.07 -0.96 -5.22
N HIS A 369 -11.91 -1.13 -5.86
CA HIS A 369 -10.63 -1.29 -5.14
C HIS A 369 -10.36 -0.13 -4.16
N THR A 370 -11.14 0.94 -4.24
CA THR A 370 -11.02 2.25 -3.59
C THR A 370 -11.49 2.30 -2.12
N MET A 371 -12.29 1.34 -1.62
CA MET A 371 -12.93 1.51 -0.31
C MET A 371 -12.10 1.08 0.90
N PHE A 372 -10.92 0.50 0.69
CA PHE A 372 -10.10 0.00 1.80
C PHE A 372 -9.28 1.08 2.52
N PHE A 373 -9.31 2.36 2.14
CA PHE A 373 -8.40 3.39 2.69
C PHE A 373 -9.06 4.59 3.36
N ARG A 374 -10.28 4.44 3.85
CA ARG A 374 -10.71 5.33 4.91
C ARG A 374 -10.90 4.49 6.16
N PRO A 375 -10.04 4.62 7.21
CA PRO A 375 -10.64 4.61 8.53
C PRO A 375 -11.84 5.55 8.43
N PRO A 376 -13.05 5.15 8.85
CA PRO A 376 -14.07 6.14 9.09
C PRO A 376 -13.39 7.24 9.91
N VAL A 377 -13.26 8.43 9.34
CA VAL A 377 -12.96 9.64 10.09
C VAL A 377 -14.22 9.89 10.92
N LEU A 378 -14.45 9.02 11.90
CA LEU A 378 -15.54 9.07 12.85
C LEU A 378 -14.95 9.68 14.11
N LEU A 379 -15.01 11.02 14.08
CA LEU A 379 -15.64 11.92 15.05
C LEU A 379 -15.21 11.92 16.51
#